data_AF-A0A8H6Y3I1-F1
#
_entry.id   AF-A0A8H6Y3I1-F1
#
_cell.length_a   1.000
_cell.length_b   1.000
_cell.length_c   1.000
_cell.angle_alpha   90.00
_cell.angle_beta   90.00
_cell.angle_gamma   90.00
#
_symmetry.space_group_name_H-M   'P 1'
#
loop_
_entity.id
_entity.type
_entity.pdbx_description
1 polymer ?
#
loop_
_entity_poly.entity_id
_entity_poly.type
_entity_poly.pdbx_seq_one_letter_code
_entity_poly.pdbx_strand_id
1 'polypeptide(L)'
;MPAYRTKMRCAYADPLLTEKKPRAPRKQLTPEEKEEAKIKRAANKAVRENKVEWEAGLKMWAGDERMSWPLGTLALFKSDAKRAFKLTDADLNTLPRESIACSPKTYYALKDVQALVRRKFLAGAALEDLSQDPDAPGVCRRSQEVPRQRAAE
;
A
#
# COMPACT_ATOMS: atom_id res chain seq x y z
N MET A 1 -2.52 -12.35 -27.27
CA MET A 1 -3.59 -11.48 -26.72
C MET A 1 -3.43 -10.08 -27.28
N PRO A 2 -4.47 -9.48 -27.89
CA PRO A 2 -4.34 -8.13 -28.46
C PRO A 2 -4.24 -7.08 -27.35
N ALA A 3 -3.39 -6.07 -27.56
CA ALA A 3 -3.17 -4.97 -26.61
C ALA A 3 -4.45 -4.11 -26.49
N TYR A 4 -5.24 -4.35 -25.45
CA TYR A 4 -6.51 -3.65 -25.24
C TYR A 4 -6.28 -2.17 -24.85
N ARG A 5 -6.65 -1.28 -25.78
CA ARG A 5 -7.35 0.01 -25.61
C ARG A 5 -6.82 1.01 -24.57
N THR A 6 -5.75 1.73 -24.91
CA THR A 6 -5.39 3.04 -24.30
C THR A 6 -5.64 4.22 -25.26
N LYS A 7 -6.74 4.18 -26.02
CA LYS A 7 -7.09 5.24 -26.98
C LYS A 7 -8.59 5.57 -26.99
N MET A 8 -9.32 5.39 -25.91
CA MET A 8 -10.66 5.99 -25.81
C MET A 8 -10.45 7.47 -25.50
N ARG A 9 -10.64 8.35 -26.50
CA ARG A 9 -10.68 9.80 -26.27
C ARG A 9 -12.07 10.18 -25.76
N CYS A 10 -12.13 11.11 -24.82
CA CYS A 10 -13.41 11.68 -24.40
C CYS A 10 -14.05 12.38 -25.61
N ALA A 11 -15.37 12.20 -25.78
CA ALA A 11 -16.12 12.76 -26.91
C ALA A 11 -16.04 14.30 -26.99
N TYR A 12 -15.74 14.95 -25.86
CA TYR A 12 -15.61 16.41 -25.74
C TYR A 12 -14.17 16.87 -25.49
N ALA A 13 -13.16 16.01 -25.67
CA ALA A 13 -11.78 16.42 -25.50
C ALA A 13 -11.28 17.15 -26.75
N ASP A 14 -10.85 18.41 -26.56
CA ASP A 14 -10.20 19.18 -27.61
C ASP A 14 -8.92 18.47 -28.11
N PRO A 15 -8.77 18.24 -29.43
CA PRO A 15 -7.67 17.47 -29.98
C PRO A 15 -6.28 18.13 -29.83
N LEU A 16 -6.22 19.39 -29.40
CA LEU A 16 -5.02 20.21 -29.34
C LEU A 16 -4.19 20.04 -28.05
N LEU A 17 -4.69 19.34 -27.03
CA LEU A 17 -4.03 19.25 -25.72
C LEU A 17 -2.90 18.19 -25.61
N THR A 18 -2.61 17.44 -26.67
CA THR A 18 -1.65 16.31 -26.60
C THR A 18 -0.31 16.55 -27.29
N GLU A 19 0.27 17.74 -27.16
CA GLU A 19 1.69 17.92 -27.47
C GLU A 19 2.53 17.26 -26.36
N LYS A 20 3.07 16.08 -26.66
CA LYS A 20 3.96 15.36 -25.73
C LYS A 20 5.27 16.12 -25.66
N LYS A 21 5.55 16.74 -24.51
CA LYS A 21 6.85 17.36 -24.23
C LYS A 21 8.00 16.36 -24.45
N PRO A 22 9.12 16.77 -25.06
CA PRO A 22 10.27 15.90 -25.25
C PRO A 22 10.79 15.41 -23.89
N ARG A 23 11.20 14.14 -23.85
CA ARG A 23 11.70 13.52 -22.62
C ARG A 23 13.02 14.19 -22.23
N ALA A 24 13.11 14.64 -20.98
CA ALA A 24 14.33 15.28 -20.47
C ALA A 24 15.56 14.35 -20.61
N PRO A 25 16.75 14.91 -20.88
CA PRO A 25 17.99 14.14 -20.98
C PRO A 25 18.31 13.45 -19.65
N ARG A 26 18.90 12.26 -19.72
CA ARG A 26 19.28 11.48 -18.54
C ARG A 26 20.38 12.21 -17.77
N LYS A 27 20.17 12.48 -16.48
CA LYS A 27 21.19 13.04 -15.57
C LYS A 27 22.37 12.07 -15.49
N GLN A 28 23.59 12.52 -15.77
CA GLN A 28 24.79 11.72 -15.57
C GLN A 28 25.09 11.66 -14.07
N LEU A 29 24.92 10.49 -13.46
CA LEU A 29 25.26 10.28 -12.04
C LEU A 29 26.78 10.37 -11.82
N THR A 30 27.19 11.02 -10.74
CA THR A 30 28.59 11.03 -10.27
C THR A 30 29.01 9.62 -9.81
N PRO A 31 30.31 9.29 -9.72
CA PRO A 31 30.76 7.96 -9.30
C PRO A 31 30.23 7.57 -7.91
N GLU A 32 30.12 8.51 -6.98
CA GLU A 32 29.60 8.30 -5.62
C GLU A 32 28.10 7.96 -5.62
N GLU A 33 27.29 8.69 -6.40
CA GLU A 33 25.84 8.38 -6.55
C GLU A 33 25.61 7.00 -7.19
N LYS A 34 26.56 6.52 -8.02
CA LYS A 34 26.48 5.17 -8.61
C LYS A 34 26.71 4.08 -7.58
N GLU A 35 27.58 4.29 -6.60
CA GLU A 35 27.83 3.33 -5.53
C GLU A 35 26.67 3.26 -4.54
N GLU A 36 26.12 4.41 -4.13
CA GLU A 36 24.90 4.44 -3.34
C GLU A 36 23.73 3.77 -4.07
N ALA A 37 23.60 4.00 -5.38
CA ALA A 37 22.56 3.36 -6.17
C ALA A 37 22.76 1.83 -6.23
N LYS A 38 24.00 1.33 -6.26
CA LYS A 38 24.28 -0.11 -6.18
C LYS A 38 23.90 -0.68 -4.82
N ILE A 39 24.25 0.00 -3.73
CA ILE A 39 23.92 -0.41 -2.36
C ILE A 39 22.39 -0.44 -2.17
N LYS A 40 21.68 0.63 -2.58
CA LYS A 40 20.22 0.70 -2.52
C LYS A 40 19.56 -0.37 -3.39
N ARG A 41 20.12 -0.71 -4.56
CA ARG A 41 19.62 -1.81 -5.41
C ARG A 41 19.80 -3.18 -4.74
N ALA A 42 20.96 -3.42 -4.12
CA ALA A 42 21.22 -4.67 -3.42
C ALA A 42 20.27 -4.84 -2.22
N ALA A 43 20.08 -3.79 -1.41
CA ALA A 43 19.11 -3.79 -0.31
C ALA A 43 17.68 -4.05 -0.80
N ASN A 44 17.26 -3.38 -1.88
CA ASN A 44 15.94 -3.60 -2.48
C ASN A 44 15.77 -5.01 -3.05
N LYS A 45 16.85 -5.65 -3.52
CA LYS A 45 16.82 -7.03 -4.02
C LYS A 45 16.54 -8.00 -2.87
N ALA A 46 17.27 -7.87 -1.75
CA ALA A 46 17.05 -8.69 -0.56
C ALA A 46 15.60 -8.56 -0.03
N VAL A 47 15.06 -7.34 0.06
CA VAL A 47 13.67 -7.12 0.48
C VAL A 47 12.67 -7.77 -0.47
N ARG A 48 12.94 -7.78 -1.79
CA ARG A 48 12.06 -8.45 -2.76
C ARG A 48 12.08 -9.96 -2.60
N GLU A 49 13.25 -10.55 -2.38
CA GLU A 49 13.40 -11.99 -2.16
C GLU A 49 12.67 -12.40 -0.88
N ASN A 50 12.89 -11.70 0.23
CA ASN A 50 12.17 -11.91 1.49
C ASN A 50 10.65 -11.76 1.33
N LYS A 51 10.20 -10.80 0.50
CA LYS A 51 8.78 -10.62 0.23
C LYS A 51 8.17 -11.78 -0.57
N VAL A 52 8.91 -12.34 -1.53
CA VAL A 52 8.46 -13.50 -2.30
C VAL A 52 8.40 -14.74 -1.39
N GLU A 53 9.40 -14.94 -0.55
CA GLU A 53 9.42 -16.04 0.43
C GLU A 53 8.27 -15.91 1.43
N TRP A 54 8.03 -14.69 1.91
CA TRP A 54 6.88 -14.38 2.77
C TRP A 54 5.55 -14.69 2.07
N GLU A 55 5.35 -14.22 0.84
CA GLU A 55 4.13 -14.48 0.07
C GLU A 55 3.94 -15.96 -0.26
N ALA A 56 5.01 -16.72 -0.47
CA ALA A 56 4.95 -18.17 -0.67
C ALA A 56 4.59 -18.93 0.62
N GLY A 57 5.01 -18.44 1.78
CA GLY A 57 4.69 -19.03 3.09
C GLY A 57 3.30 -18.69 3.62
N LEU A 58 2.60 -17.72 3.03
CA LEU A 58 1.28 -17.28 3.46
C LEU A 58 0.21 -18.32 3.10
N LYS A 59 -0.33 -18.98 4.13
CA LYS A 59 -1.48 -19.88 3.99
C LYS A 59 -2.78 -19.08 3.99
N MET A 60 -3.58 -19.24 2.94
CA MET A 60 -4.91 -18.64 2.87
C MET A 60 -5.76 -19.09 4.06
N TRP A 61 -6.51 -18.14 4.64
CA TRP A 61 -7.46 -18.45 5.69
C TRP A 61 -8.63 -19.26 5.11
N ALA A 62 -8.83 -20.45 5.65
CA ALA A 62 -9.86 -21.41 5.24
C ALA A 62 -11.04 -21.49 6.24
N GLY A 63 -11.21 -20.46 7.08
CA GLY A 63 -12.26 -20.44 8.09
C GLY A 63 -13.65 -20.10 7.55
N ASP A 64 -14.64 -20.23 8.41
CA ASP A 64 -16.06 -20.02 8.07
C ASP A 64 -16.35 -18.55 7.76
N GLU A 65 -17.06 -18.31 6.64
CA GLU A 65 -17.48 -16.96 6.21
C GLU A 65 -18.53 -16.32 7.15
N ARG A 66 -19.12 -17.12 8.05
CA ARG A 66 -20.09 -16.67 9.06
C ARG A 66 -19.45 -16.28 10.39
N MET A 67 -18.11 -16.24 10.45
CA MET A 67 -17.41 -15.80 11.64
C MET A 67 -17.76 -14.34 11.95
N SER A 68 -18.19 -14.09 13.19
CA SER A 68 -18.46 -12.74 13.68
C SER A 68 -17.57 -12.42 14.88
N TRP A 69 -17.00 -11.21 14.89
CA TRP A 69 -16.19 -10.75 16.00
C TRP A 69 -17.06 -10.32 17.19
N PRO A 70 -16.57 -10.46 18.44
CA PRO A 70 -17.32 -9.98 19.59
C PRO A 70 -17.48 -8.46 19.55
N LEU A 71 -18.59 -7.98 20.12
CA LEU A 71 -18.90 -6.56 20.24
C LEU A 71 -17.77 -5.80 20.93
N GLY A 72 -17.43 -4.61 20.41
CA GLY A 72 -16.32 -3.79 20.91
C GLY A 72 -14.96 -4.08 20.28
N THR A 73 -14.87 -5.05 19.33
CA THR A 73 -13.65 -5.27 18.57
C THR A 73 -13.43 -4.13 17.56
N LEU A 74 -12.26 -3.48 17.64
CA LEU A 74 -11.86 -2.49 16.64
C LEU A 74 -11.57 -3.20 15.30
N ALA A 75 -12.41 -2.93 14.31
CA ALA A 75 -12.30 -3.50 12.98
C ALA A 75 -11.86 -2.46 11.95
N LEU A 76 -11.18 -2.92 10.92
CA LEU A 76 -10.66 -2.08 9.84
C LEU A 76 -11.05 -2.67 8.49
N PHE A 77 -11.46 -1.82 7.54
CA PHE A 77 -11.77 -2.27 6.18
C PHE A 77 -10.50 -2.69 5.43
N LYS A 78 -10.67 -3.61 4.48
CA LYS A 78 -9.62 -4.05 3.56
C LYS A 78 -8.83 -2.89 2.93
N SER A 79 -9.53 -1.86 2.45
CA SER A 79 -8.92 -0.69 1.81
C SER A 79 -8.04 0.12 2.77
N ASP A 80 -8.51 0.30 4.01
CA ASP A 80 -7.77 1.03 5.02
C ASP A 80 -6.56 0.24 5.51
N ALA A 81 -6.69 -1.09 5.61
CA ALA A 81 -5.58 -1.96 6.01
C ALA A 81 -4.41 -1.86 5.03
N LYS A 82 -4.72 -1.93 3.73
CA LYS A 82 -3.73 -1.75 2.66
C LYS A 82 -3.07 -0.38 2.71
N ARG A 83 -3.86 0.67 2.95
CA ARG A 83 -3.37 2.05 2.91
C ARG A 83 -2.50 2.39 4.12
N ALA A 84 -2.96 2.03 5.32
CA ALA A 84 -2.31 2.33 6.59
C ALA A 84 -1.07 1.44 6.82
N PHE A 85 -1.19 0.13 6.59
CA PHE A 85 -0.15 -0.84 6.95
C PHE A 85 0.65 -1.37 5.75
N LYS A 86 0.41 -0.83 4.54
CA LYS A 86 1.07 -1.26 3.30
C LYS A 86 0.98 -2.78 3.05
N LEU A 87 -0.10 -3.40 3.50
CA LEU A 87 -0.37 -4.82 3.31
C LEU A 87 -0.84 -5.13 1.89
N THR A 88 -0.49 -6.31 1.40
CA THR A 88 -0.97 -6.83 0.11
C THR A 88 -2.30 -7.56 0.27
N ASP A 89 -2.95 -7.88 -0.85
CA ASP A 89 -4.13 -8.75 -0.83
C ASP A 89 -3.81 -10.16 -0.29
N ALA A 90 -2.63 -10.68 -0.61
CA ALA A 90 -2.16 -11.98 -0.14
C ALA A 90 -2.04 -12.00 1.39
N ASP A 91 -1.43 -10.96 1.98
CA ASP A 91 -1.33 -10.79 3.43
C ASP A 91 -2.72 -10.86 4.08
N LEU A 92 -3.66 -10.04 3.59
CA LEU A 92 -4.99 -9.92 4.19
C LEU A 92 -5.84 -11.18 4.02
N ASN A 93 -5.62 -11.97 2.97
CA ASN A 93 -6.34 -13.22 2.77
C ASN A 93 -5.93 -14.32 3.76
N THR A 94 -4.85 -14.14 4.52
CA THR A 94 -4.45 -15.07 5.59
C THR A 94 -5.11 -14.80 6.93
N LEU A 95 -5.75 -13.65 7.07
CA LEU A 95 -6.42 -13.26 8.30
C LEU A 95 -7.91 -13.67 8.28
N PRO A 96 -8.47 -13.95 9.47
CA PRO A 96 -9.91 -14.06 9.63
C PRO A 96 -10.59 -12.75 9.22
N ARG A 97 -11.64 -12.87 8.41
CA ARG A 97 -12.42 -11.74 7.89
C ARG A 97 -13.89 -11.98 8.13
N GLU A 98 -14.57 -10.90 8.45
CA GLU A 98 -16.03 -10.88 8.50
C GLU A 98 -16.54 -10.13 7.26
N SER A 99 -17.65 -10.62 6.72
CA SER A 99 -18.31 -10.03 5.56
C SER A 99 -19.64 -9.43 5.98
N ILE A 100 -19.97 -8.27 5.42
CA ILE A 100 -21.26 -7.65 5.65
C ILE A 100 -22.25 -8.27 4.66
N ALA A 101 -23.36 -8.80 5.17
CA ALA A 101 -24.42 -9.35 4.33
C ALA A 101 -24.82 -8.33 3.24
N CYS A 102 -24.97 -8.81 2.00
CA CYS A 102 -25.33 -8.00 0.83
C CYS A 102 -24.33 -6.90 0.46
N SER A 103 -23.10 -6.91 1.01
CA SER A 103 -22.03 -5.99 0.63
C SER A 103 -20.76 -6.74 0.24
N PRO A 104 -20.00 -6.28 -0.78
CA PRO A 104 -18.68 -6.83 -1.07
C PRO A 104 -17.61 -6.41 -0.04
N LYS A 105 -17.98 -5.63 0.98
CA LYS A 105 -17.06 -5.10 1.98
C LYS A 105 -16.72 -6.18 3.01
N THR A 106 -15.43 -6.28 3.30
CA THR A 106 -14.86 -7.16 4.32
C THR A 106 -14.06 -6.33 5.32
N TYR A 107 -14.09 -6.74 6.58
CA TYR A 107 -13.34 -6.11 7.64
C TYR A 107 -12.55 -7.14 8.45
N TYR A 108 -11.47 -6.63 9.04
CA TYR A 108 -10.45 -7.40 9.74
C TYR A 108 -10.28 -6.81 11.13
N ALA A 109 -9.99 -7.64 12.14
CA ALA A 109 -9.66 -7.14 13.47
C ALA A 109 -8.32 -6.38 13.44
N LEU A 110 -8.29 -5.19 14.04
CA LEU A 110 -7.10 -4.34 14.08
C LEU A 110 -5.91 -5.04 14.77
N LYS A 111 -6.19 -5.81 15.83
CA LYS A 111 -5.18 -6.59 16.57
C LYS A 111 -4.46 -7.59 15.66
N ASP A 112 -5.22 -8.30 14.82
CA ASP A 112 -4.66 -9.31 13.91
C ASP A 112 -3.85 -8.68 12.78
N VAL A 113 -4.33 -7.54 12.26
CA VAL A 113 -3.61 -6.75 11.26
C VAL A 113 -2.27 -6.26 11.83
N GLN A 114 -2.25 -5.74 13.05
CA GLN A 114 -1.01 -5.31 13.72
C GLN A 114 -0.06 -6.50 13.97
N ALA A 115 -0.58 -7.64 14.39
CA ALA A 115 0.22 -8.85 14.59
C ALA A 115 0.86 -9.34 13.28
N LEU A 116 0.12 -9.29 12.16
CA LEU A 116 0.65 -9.65 10.84
C LEU A 116 1.77 -8.69 10.41
N VAL A 117 1.58 -7.39 10.59
CA VAL A 117 2.60 -6.38 10.27
C VAL A 117 3.88 -6.64 11.05
N ARG A 118 3.77 -6.91 12.36
CA ARG A 118 4.93 -7.25 13.19
C ARG A 118 5.64 -8.50 12.70
N ARG A 119 4.90 -9.57 12.35
CA ARG A 119 5.51 -10.79 11.79
C ARG A 119 6.21 -10.54 10.46
N LYS A 120 5.61 -9.72 9.58
CA LYS A 120 6.18 -9.34 8.29
C LYS A 120 7.44 -8.51 8.43
N PHE A 121 7.48 -7.62 9.43
CA PHE A 121 8.67 -6.86 9.77
C PHE A 121 9.80 -7.75 10.30
N LEU A 122 9.50 -8.66 11.25
CA LEU A 122 10.47 -9.62 11.76
C LEU A 122 11.01 -10.56 10.67
N ALA A 123 10.20 -10.88 9.66
CA ALA A 123 10.62 -11.65 8.49
C ALA A 123 11.48 -10.83 7.48
N GLY A 124 11.72 -9.54 7.73
CA GLY A 124 12.50 -8.68 6.82
C GLY A 124 11.81 -8.42 5.48
N ALA A 125 10.49 -8.67 5.38
CA ALA A 125 9.67 -8.46 4.18
C ALA A 125 9.01 -7.06 4.15
N ALA A 126 9.19 -6.26 5.20
CA ALA A 126 8.79 -4.86 5.29
C ALA A 126 10.01 -3.97 5.60
N LEU A 127 10.03 -2.78 4.98
CA LEU A 127 11.15 -1.83 5.10
C LEU A 127 11.05 -0.94 6.36
N GLU A 128 9.84 -0.70 6.86
CA GLU A 128 9.60 0.21 8.00
C GLU A 128 8.66 -0.43 9.02
N ASP A 129 8.96 -0.17 10.30
CA ASP A 129 8.08 -0.47 11.42
C ASP A 129 6.91 0.53 11.44
N LEU A 130 5.84 0.22 10.71
CA LEU A 130 4.60 1.01 10.72
C LEU A 130 3.80 0.86 12.03
N SER A 131 4.41 0.30 13.08
CA SER A 131 3.79 -0.06 14.35
C SER A 131 4.02 0.94 15.48
N GLN A 132 4.85 1.97 15.27
CA GLN A 132 5.01 3.09 16.20
C GLN A 132 3.81 4.04 16.10
N ASP A 133 2.70 3.61 16.72
CA ASP A 133 1.83 4.42 17.60
C ASP A 133 0.52 3.64 17.83
N PRO A 134 0.40 2.86 18.92
CA PRO A 134 -0.85 2.16 19.24
C PRO A 134 -2.00 3.12 19.67
N ASP A 135 -1.68 4.38 19.99
CA ASP A 135 -2.60 5.41 20.47
C ASP A 135 -2.74 6.62 19.54
N ALA A 136 -2.05 6.66 18.40
CA ALA A 136 -2.29 7.74 17.43
C ALA A 136 -3.62 7.46 16.72
N PRO A 137 -4.67 8.29 16.92
CA PRO A 137 -5.92 8.14 16.19
C PRO A 137 -5.56 8.18 14.70
N GLY A 138 -5.91 7.12 13.97
CA GLY A 138 -5.52 6.90 12.58
C GLY A 138 -5.65 8.16 11.74
N VAL A 139 -4.54 8.91 11.64
CA VAL A 139 -4.51 10.10 10.82
C VAL A 139 -4.33 9.57 9.41
N CYS A 140 -5.46 9.30 8.77
CA CYS A 140 -5.60 9.52 7.36
C CYS A 140 -5.19 10.98 7.13
N ARG A 141 -3.89 11.25 6.97
CA ARG A 141 -3.35 12.56 6.58
C ARG A 141 -3.80 12.78 5.14
N ARG A 142 -5.09 13.09 4.97
CA ARG A 142 -5.57 13.91 3.86
C ARG A 142 -4.75 15.18 4.02
N SER A 143 -3.83 15.40 3.09
CA SER A 143 -2.97 16.57 3.02
C SER A 143 -3.77 17.78 3.46
N GLN A 144 -3.53 18.26 4.69
CA GLN A 144 -4.02 19.57 5.06
C GLN A 144 -3.19 20.52 4.22
N GLU A 145 -3.81 21.03 3.15
CA GLU A 145 -3.35 22.23 2.49
C GLU A 145 -3.22 23.28 3.59
N VAL A 146 -1.97 23.57 3.98
CA VAL A 146 -1.67 24.69 4.85
C VAL A 146 -2.10 25.94 4.06
N PRO A 147 -3.11 26.72 4.50
CA PRO A 147 -3.36 27.98 3.87
C PRO A 147 -2.10 28.83 4.06
N ARG A 148 -1.42 29.14 2.95
CA ARG A 148 -0.38 30.17 2.90
C ARG A 148 -1.04 31.44 3.43
N GLN A 149 -0.75 31.81 4.68
CA GLN A 149 -1.02 33.15 5.17
C GLN A 149 -0.25 34.11 4.25
N ARG A 150 -0.99 34.84 3.41
CA ARG A 150 -0.44 36.00 2.72
C ARG A 150 -0.24 37.06 3.79
N ALA A 151 1.00 37.27 4.19
CA ALA A 151 1.45 38.52 4.75
C ALA A 151 1.50 39.55 3.61
N ALA A 152 0.75 40.65 3.75
CA ALA A 152 0.76 41.91 2.99
C ALA A 152 -0.65 42.53 3.14
N GLU A 153 -0.89 43.71 3.70
CA GLU A 153 -0.06 44.88 4.09
C GLU A 153 -0.66 45.53 5.34
#